data_AF-A0A968LBC1-F1
#
_entry.id   AF-A0A968LBC1-F1
#
_cell.length_a   1.000
_cell.length_b   1.000
_cell.length_c   1.000
_cell.angle_alpha   90.00
_cell.angle_beta   90.00
_cell.angle_gamma   90.00
#
_symmetry.space_group_name_H-M   'P 1'
#
loop_
_entity.id
_entity.type
_entity.pdbx_description
1 polymer ?
#
loop_
_entity_poly.entity_id
_entity_poly.type
_entity_poly.pdbx_seq_one_letter_code
_entity_poly.pdbx_strand_id
1 'polypeptide(L)'
;MKKVILLTAVVFMAAVVALAYAGSSAKMDLKVGDEIYACNCGADCPCNTMSRSASSKCTCGKDTVKAKVMKIDGDIAMLKAETWDKERPFKMTGKYMCDCGAECKCDTISQNPGKCACGKDMKKVQ
;
A
#
# COMPACT_ATOMS: atom_id res chain seq x y z
N MET A 1 24.29 42.78 -21.93
CA MET A 1 22.88 42.42 -21.65
C MET A 1 22.52 40.97 -21.99
N LYS A 2 23.11 40.31 -23.00
CA LYS A 2 22.82 38.89 -23.31
C LYS A 2 23.48 37.86 -22.37
N LYS A 3 24.60 38.20 -21.72
CA LYS A 3 25.32 37.30 -20.81
C LYS A 3 24.77 37.26 -19.37
N VAL A 4 23.98 38.27 -18.97
CA VAL A 4 23.38 38.34 -17.63
C VAL A 4 22.08 37.53 -17.57
N ILE A 5 21.38 37.40 -18.71
CA ILE A 5 20.14 36.61 -18.83
C ILE A 5 20.42 35.10 -18.80
N LEU A 6 21.61 34.67 -19.23
CA LEU A 6 21.99 33.25 -19.24
C LEU A 6 22.42 32.73 -17.86
N LEU A 7 22.84 33.60 -16.94
CA LEU A 7 23.27 33.19 -15.60
C LEU A 7 22.10 33.08 -14.60
N THR A 8 21.01 33.81 -14.80
CA THR A 8 19.81 33.72 -13.94
C THR A 8 18.92 32.51 -14.27
N ALA A 9 18.96 31.99 -15.50
CA ALA A 9 18.18 30.80 -15.88
C ALA A 9 18.73 29.49 -15.30
N VAL A 10 20.04 29.40 -15.05
CA VAL A 10 20.68 28.18 -14.51
C VAL A 10 20.46 28.04 -13.00
N VAL A 11 20.37 29.15 -12.27
CA VAL A 11 20.13 29.14 -10.81
C VAL A 11 18.68 28.74 -10.48
N PHE A 12 17.72 29.00 -11.37
CA PHE A 12 16.31 28.63 -11.17
C PHE A 12 16.03 27.14 -11.48
N MET A 13 16.87 26.48 -12.28
CA MET A 13 16.75 25.04 -12.55
C MET A 13 17.29 24.15 -11.43
N ALA A 14 18.03 24.70 -10.46
CA ALA A 14 18.58 23.93 -9.34
C ALA A 14 17.62 23.78 -8.15
N ALA A 15 16.50 24.50 -8.11
CA ALA A 15 15.64 24.58 -6.92
C ALA A 15 14.41 23.65 -6.92
N VAL A 16 14.16 22.87 -7.99
CA VAL A 16 12.89 22.11 -8.13
C VAL A 16 12.99 20.63 -7.75
N VAL A 17 14.14 20.14 -7.27
CA VAL A 17 14.33 18.69 -6.98
C VAL A 17 14.00 18.33 -5.52
N ALA A 18 13.58 19.27 -4.68
CA ALA A 18 13.37 19.03 -3.25
C ALA A 18 11.95 18.57 -2.84
N LEU A 19 11.08 18.16 -3.77
CA LEU A 19 9.77 17.59 -3.45
C LEU A 19 9.62 16.17 -4.00
N ALA A 20 10.64 15.33 -3.81
CA ALA A 20 10.38 13.91 -3.67
C ALA A 20 9.61 13.75 -2.36
N TYR A 21 8.28 13.72 -2.46
CA TYR A 21 7.38 13.34 -1.38
C TYR A 21 7.85 12.00 -0.80
N ALA A 22 8.69 12.05 0.23
CA ALA A 22 8.85 11.00 1.22
C ALA A 22 7.60 11.00 2.11
N GLY A 23 6.44 10.84 1.48
CA GLY A 23 5.19 10.58 2.16
C GLY A 23 5.07 9.08 2.27
N SER A 24 5.32 8.54 3.45
CA SER A 24 4.78 7.25 3.89
C SER A 24 3.25 7.35 3.90
N SER A 25 2.64 7.48 2.72
CA SER A 25 1.21 7.43 2.57
C SER A 25 0.82 6.00 2.90
N ALA A 26 -0.17 5.83 3.76
CA ALA A 26 -0.77 4.54 4.11
C ALA A 26 -1.46 3.85 2.92
N LYS A 27 -1.04 4.15 1.69
CA LYS A 27 -1.60 3.69 0.44
C LYS A 27 -0.64 2.69 -0.18
N MET A 28 -1.17 1.51 -0.47
CA MET A 28 -0.47 0.52 -1.27
C MET A 28 -0.66 0.88 -2.75
N ASP A 29 0.45 1.00 -3.47
CA ASP A 29 0.42 1.23 -4.92
C ASP A 29 0.26 -0.13 -5.63
N LEU A 30 -0.96 -0.41 -6.08
CA LEU A 30 -1.31 -1.63 -6.82
C LEU A 30 -1.64 -1.27 -8.26
N LYS A 31 -1.34 -2.18 -9.17
CA LYS A 31 -1.81 -2.16 -10.57
C LYS A 31 -2.59 -3.42 -10.89
N VAL A 32 -3.45 -3.33 -11.90
CA VAL A 32 -4.15 -4.50 -12.45
C VAL A 32 -3.13 -5.56 -12.86
N GLY A 33 -3.39 -6.80 -12.46
CA GLY A 33 -2.51 -7.94 -12.67
C GLY A 33 -1.55 -8.25 -11.52
N ASP A 34 -1.36 -7.31 -10.57
CA ASP A 34 -0.54 -7.57 -9.38
C ASP A 34 -1.10 -8.72 -8.54
N GLU A 35 -0.21 -9.45 -7.89
CA GLU A 35 -0.56 -10.43 -6.88
C GLU A 35 -0.30 -9.86 -5.49
N ILE A 36 -1.25 -10.04 -4.59
CA ILE A 36 -1.20 -9.53 -3.22
C ILE A 36 -1.78 -10.56 -2.25
N TYR A 37 -1.24 -10.61 -1.03
CA TYR A 37 -1.81 -11.42 0.04
C TYR A 37 -2.90 -10.61 0.75
N ALA A 38 -4.13 -11.11 0.70
CA ALA A 38 -5.32 -10.41 1.16
C ALA A 38 -6.11 -11.22 2.20
N CYS A 39 -6.89 -10.51 3.02
CA CYS A 39 -7.78 -11.12 4.02
C CYS A 39 -8.71 -12.17 3.40
N ASN A 40 -8.81 -13.35 4.04
CA ASN A 40 -9.68 -14.44 3.59
C ASN A 40 -10.92 -14.65 4.49
N CYS A 41 -11.31 -13.67 5.31
CA CYS A 41 -12.41 -13.84 6.27
C CYS A 41 -13.82 -13.83 5.64
N GLY A 42 -13.95 -13.47 4.36
CA GLY A 42 -15.24 -13.28 3.69
C GLY A 42 -15.48 -11.81 3.31
N ALA A 43 -16.51 -11.57 2.50
CA ALA A 43 -16.83 -10.25 1.95
C ALA A 43 -17.28 -9.23 3.01
N ASP A 44 -17.84 -9.70 4.13
CA ASP A 44 -18.33 -8.83 5.21
C ASP A 44 -17.23 -8.42 6.19
N CYS A 45 -15.99 -8.88 6.01
CA CYS A 45 -14.88 -8.54 6.91
C CYS A 45 -14.33 -7.14 6.59
N PRO A 46 -14.46 -6.15 7.50
CA PRO A 46 -14.12 -4.77 7.20
C PRO A 46 -12.61 -4.47 7.30
N CYS A 47 -11.79 -5.46 7.65
CA CYS A 47 -10.38 -5.21 7.98
C CYS A 47 -9.54 -4.82 6.74
N ASN A 48 -9.95 -5.28 5.54
CA ASN A 48 -9.25 -5.08 4.26
C ASN A 48 -7.72 -5.23 4.37
N THR A 49 -7.26 -6.19 5.18
CA THR A 49 -5.82 -6.40 5.39
C THR A 49 -5.18 -6.89 4.09
N MET A 50 -4.10 -6.23 3.67
CA MET A 50 -3.31 -6.59 2.49
C MET A 50 -1.81 -6.51 2.79
N SER A 51 -1.01 -7.38 2.15
CA SER A 51 0.45 -7.37 2.25
C SER A 51 1.11 -7.94 0.99
N ARG A 52 2.31 -7.46 0.67
CA ARG A 52 3.18 -8.05 -0.35
C ARG A 52 3.93 -9.31 0.14
N SER A 53 3.87 -9.63 1.44
CA SER A 53 4.55 -10.77 2.01
C SER A 53 3.63 -11.98 2.18
N ALA A 54 4.09 -13.14 1.74
CA ALA A 54 3.41 -14.43 1.94
C ALA A 54 3.29 -14.83 3.41
N SER A 55 4.16 -14.28 4.27
CA SER A 55 4.16 -14.54 5.72
C SER A 55 3.05 -13.82 6.48
N SER A 56 2.16 -13.08 5.79
CA SER A 56 1.18 -12.25 6.47
C SER A 56 0.05 -13.08 7.07
N LYS A 57 -0.12 -13.01 8.39
CA LYS A 57 -1.43 -13.25 9.00
C LYS A 57 -2.26 -11.98 8.86
N CYS A 58 -3.57 -12.14 8.71
CA CYS A 58 -4.52 -11.04 8.85
C CYS A 58 -4.46 -10.49 10.29
N THR A 59 -4.89 -9.25 10.51
CA THR A 59 -4.97 -8.65 11.85
C THR A 59 -5.87 -9.42 12.82
N CYS A 60 -6.81 -10.22 12.32
CA CYS A 60 -7.64 -11.13 13.12
C CYS A 60 -6.99 -12.51 13.39
N GLY A 61 -5.74 -12.73 12.96
CA GLY A 61 -4.99 -13.97 13.17
C GLY A 61 -5.18 -15.05 12.11
N LYS A 62 -6.17 -14.94 11.22
CA LYS A 62 -6.35 -15.89 10.11
C LYS A 62 -5.30 -15.72 9.02
N ASP A 63 -5.03 -16.79 8.27
CA ASP A 63 -4.18 -16.73 7.09
C ASP A 63 -4.75 -15.82 6.00
N THR A 64 -3.86 -15.03 5.39
CA THR A 64 -4.18 -14.36 4.13
C THR A 64 -4.11 -15.34 2.97
N VAL A 65 -4.83 -15.03 1.90
CA VAL A 65 -4.77 -15.79 0.65
C VAL A 65 -4.14 -14.93 -0.45
N LYS A 66 -3.43 -15.57 -1.38
CA LYS A 66 -2.92 -14.90 -2.58
C LYS A 66 -4.11 -14.55 -3.49
N ALA A 67 -4.22 -13.28 -3.84
CA ALA A 67 -5.26 -12.77 -4.71
C ALA A 67 -4.64 -11.91 -5.81
N LYS A 68 -5.28 -11.89 -6.98
CA LYS A 68 -4.89 -11.06 -8.12
C LYS A 68 -5.75 -9.80 -8.17
N VAL A 69 -5.13 -8.66 -8.48
CA VAL A 69 -5.83 -7.40 -8.75
C VAL A 69 -6.50 -7.49 -10.12
N MET A 70 -7.82 -7.52 -10.13
CA MET A 70 -8.61 -7.62 -11.37
C MET A 70 -8.96 -6.24 -11.92
N LYS A 71 -9.26 -5.30 -11.04
CA LYS A 71 -9.67 -3.94 -11.38
C LYS A 71 -9.28 -2.97 -10.27
N ILE A 72 -9.08 -1.70 -10.63
CA ILE A 72 -8.90 -0.60 -9.67
C ILE A 72 -9.94 0.47 -9.98
N ASP A 73 -10.74 0.82 -8.98
CA ASP A 73 -11.76 1.87 -9.01
C ASP A 73 -11.42 2.89 -7.91
N GLY A 74 -10.65 3.92 -8.27
CA GLY A 74 -10.15 4.91 -7.30
C GLY A 74 -9.20 4.28 -6.28
N ASP A 75 -9.55 4.33 -5.00
CA ASP A 75 -8.79 3.73 -3.90
C ASP A 75 -9.25 2.31 -3.53
N ILE A 76 -10.08 1.68 -4.38
CA ILE A 76 -10.54 0.31 -4.20
C ILE A 76 -9.90 -0.59 -5.26
N ALA A 77 -9.23 -1.65 -4.81
CA ALA A 77 -8.80 -2.75 -5.66
C ALA A 77 -9.82 -3.89 -5.57
N MET A 78 -10.31 -4.36 -6.72
CA MET A 78 -11.12 -5.56 -6.83
C MET A 78 -10.18 -6.76 -6.92
N LEU A 79 -10.16 -7.58 -5.88
CA LEU A 79 -9.26 -8.72 -5.75
C LEU A 79 -10.00 -10.03 -6.01
N LYS A 80 -9.34 -10.98 -6.67
CA LYS A 80 -9.82 -12.35 -6.87
C LYS A 80 -8.76 -13.35 -6.40
N ALA A 81 -9.12 -14.18 -5.41
CA ALA A 81 -8.37 -15.38 -5.09
C ALA A 81 -9.05 -16.60 -5.71
N GLU A 82 -8.28 -17.67 -5.92
CA GLU A 82 -8.80 -18.95 -6.43
C GLU A 82 -9.90 -19.55 -5.53
N THR A 83 -9.80 -19.30 -4.22
CA THR A 83 -10.73 -19.81 -3.21
C THR A 83 -11.99 -18.95 -3.03
N TRP A 84 -12.19 -17.90 -3.85
CA TRP A 84 -13.33 -17.00 -3.75
C TRP A 84 -14.26 -17.17 -4.94
N ASP A 85 -15.58 -17.24 -4.72
CA ASP A 85 -16.55 -17.34 -5.81
C ASP A 85 -16.60 -16.09 -6.68
N LYS A 86 -16.39 -14.91 -6.07
CA LYS A 86 -16.45 -13.60 -6.73
C LYS A 86 -15.31 -12.68 -6.30
N GLU A 87 -15.08 -11.64 -7.10
CA GLU A 87 -14.17 -10.55 -6.74
C GLU A 87 -14.65 -9.84 -5.47
N ARG A 88 -13.71 -9.33 -4.69
CA ARG A 88 -13.99 -8.63 -3.42
C ARG A 88 -13.30 -7.27 -3.41
N PRO A 89 -13.96 -6.21 -2.92
CA PRO A 89 -13.36 -4.88 -2.84
C PRO A 89 -12.41 -4.78 -1.65
N PHE A 90 -11.22 -4.22 -1.87
CA PHE A 90 -10.25 -3.91 -0.83
C PHE A 90 -9.80 -2.46 -0.92
N LYS A 91 -9.81 -1.76 0.20
CA LYS A 91 -9.31 -0.39 0.27
C LYS A 91 -7.78 -0.39 0.20
N MET A 92 -7.24 0.29 -0.81
CA MET A 92 -5.80 0.44 -1.02
C MET A 92 -5.13 1.37 0.00
N THR A 93 -5.91 2.06 0.82
CA THR A 93 -5.42 2.88 1.94
C THR A 93 -5.73 2.21 3.28
N GLY A 94 -4.74 2.04 4.15
CA GLY A 94 -4.90 1.55 5.53
C GLY A 94 -5.02 2.67 6.55
N LYS A 95 -5.75 2.41 7.64
CA LYS A 95 -5.63 3.21 8.88
C LYS A 95 -4.38 2.83 9.68
N TYR A 96 -3.91 1.60 9.47
CA TYR A 96 -2.72 1.04 10.09
C TYR A 96 -1.77 0.54 8.99
N MET A 97 -0.47 0.74 9.19
CA MET A 97 0.58 0.34 8.26
C MET A 97 1.82 -0.19 9.00
N CYS A 98 2.59 -1.04 8.31
CA CYS A 98 3.92 -1.45 8.76
C CYS A 98 4.84 -0.25 9.04
N ASP A 99 5.54 -0.28 10.19
CA ASP A 99 6.49 0.74 10.63
C ASP A 99 7.93 0.19 10.73
N CYS A 100 8.24 -0.86 9.97
CA CYS A 100 9.53 -1.54 10.04
C CYS A 100 10.67 -0.79 9.30
N GLY A 101 10.40 0.41 8.78
CA GLY A 101 11.37 1.21 8.03
C GLY A 101 11.52 0.77 6.57
N ALA A 102 12.36 1.50 5.83
CA ALA A 102 12.50 1.38 4.38
C ALA A 102 13.02 0.01 3.88
N GLU A 103 13.66 -0.76 4.76
CA GLU A 103 14.15 -2.10 4.41
C GLU A 103 13.03 -3.15 4.33
N CYS A 104 11.88 -2.86 4.95
CA CYS A 104 10.75 -3.79 4.99
C CYS A 104 9.82 -3.60 3.79
N LYS A 105 9.76 -4.61 2.92
CA LYS A 105 8.98 -4.58 1.67
C LYS A 105 7.59 -5.23 1.77
N CYS A 106 7.13 -5.53 2.99
CA CYS A 106 5.85 -6.21 3.17
C CYS A 106 4.64 -5.31 2.91
N ASP A 107 4.82 -3.99 3.03
CA ASP A 107 3.82 -2.94 2.87
C ASP A 107 2.47 -3.26 3.51
N THR A 108 2.46 -3.98 4.64
CA THR A 108 1.21 -4.43 5.25
C THR A 108 0.34 -3.24 5.63
N ILE A 109 -0.91 -3.23 5.19
CA ILE A 109 -1.93 -2.24 5.57
C ILE A 109 -3.20 -2.92 6.09
N SER A 110 -3.94 -2.24 6.96
CA SER A 110 -5.24 -2.70 7.47
C SER A 110 -6.14 -1.53 7.91
N GLN A 111 -7.45 -1.76 7.94
CA GLN A 111 -8.41 -0.87 8.59
C GLN A 111 -8.48 -1.08 10.10
N ASN A 112 -7.98 -2.21 10.60
CA ASN A 112 -8.00 -2.58 12.00
C ASN A 112 -6.59 -2.54 12.60
N PRO A 113 -6.47 -2.25 13.91
CA PRO A 113 -5.19 -2.44 14.61
C PRO A 113 -4.79 -3.91 14.57
N GLY A 114 -3.49 -4.18 14.64
CA GLY A 114 -2.98 -5.54 14.71
C GLY A 114 -1.51 -5.61 14.33
N LYS A 115 -1.06 -6.85 14.12
CA LYS A 115 0.33 -7.15 13.76
C LYS A 115 0.55 -7.10 12.25
N CYS A 116 1.73 -6.63 11.89
CA CYS A 116 2.28 -6.68 10.54
C CYS A 116 2.62 -8.13 10.16
N ALA A 117 2.89 -8.40 8.87
CA ALA A 117 3.34 -9.69 8.37
C ALA A 117 4.63 -10.23 9.04
N CYS A 118 5.42 -9.36 9.67
CA CYS A 118 6.63 -9.73 10.42
C CYS A 118 6.39 -9.89 11.94
N GLY A 119 5.14 -9.79 12.40
CA GLY A 119 4.76 -9.94 13.82
C GLY A 119 4.90 -8.68 14.69
N LYS A 120 5.54 -7.61 14.20
CA LYS A 120 5.58 -6.31 14.88
C LYS A 120 4.23 -5.61 14.81
N ASP A 121 3.91 -4.77 15.79
CA ASP A 121 2.66 -4.01 15.76
C ASP A 121 2.68 -2.95 14.65
N MET A 122 1.54 -2.79 13.97
CA MET A 122 1.39 -1.75 12.96
C MET A 122 1.16 -0.40 13.61
N LYS A 123 1.68 0.65 12.97
CA LYS A 123 1.45 2.04 13.37
C LYS A 123 0.16 2.57 12.78
N LYS A 124 -0.59 3.34 13.57
CA LYS A 124 -1.74 4.11 13.08
C LYS A 124 -1.24 5.30 12.26
N VAL A 125 -1.79 5.47 11.07
CA VAL A 125 -1.34 6.43 10.05
C VAL A 125 -2.48 7.28 9.48
N GLN A 126 -3.73 6.99 9.84
CA GLN A 126 -4.92 7.80 9.55
C GLN A 126 -5.90 7.77 10.73
#